data_AF-A0A373BCV5-F1
#
_entry.id   AF-A0A373BCV5-F1
#
_cell.length_a   1.000
_cell.length_b   1.000
_cell.length_c   1.000
_cell.angle_alpha   90.00
_cell.angle_beta   90.00
_cell.angle_gamma   90.00
#
_symmetry.space_group_name_H-M   'P 1'
#
loop_
_entity.id
_entity.type
_entity.pdbx_description
1 polymer ?
#
loop_
_entity_poly.entity_id
_entity_poly.type
_entity_poly.pdbx_seq_one_letter_code
_entity_poly.pdbx_strand_id
1 'polypeptide(L)'
;MTKRTVTIELASGLEARPIAMLVQLASSYESTIYVQSDNKKINAKSIMGMMTLDLPVGEQVVVTADGVDEEKAVNDIEKYLSNN
;
A
#
# COMPACT_ATOMS: atom_id res chain seq x y z
N MET A 1 -9.34 4.21 12.69
CA MET A 1 -9.28 4.07 11.23
C MET A 1 -8.73 5.32 10.55
N THR A 2 -7.60 5.19 9.87
CA THR A 2 -6.92 6.24 9.07
C THR A 2 -6.96 5.90 7.58
N LYS A 3 -7.14 6.91 6.71
CA LYS A 3 -7.22 6.73 5.25
C LYS A 3 -6.50 7.87 4.52
N ARG A 4 -5.77 7.55 3.45
CA ARG A 4 -5.05 8.52 2.61
C ARG A 4 -5.06 8.11 1.14
N THR A 5 -5.18 9.09 0.26
CA THR A 5 -4.96 8.90 -1.18
C THR A 5 -3.50 9.16 -1.50
N VAL A 6 -2.85 8.24 -2.19
CA VAL A 6 -1.43 8.26 -2.50
C VAL A 6 -1.24 8.05 -3.99
N THR A 7 -0.40 8.86 -4.61
CA THR A 7 0.05 8.67 -6.00
C THR A 7 1.28 7.78 -6.01
N ILE A 8 1.30 6.78 -6.90
CA ILE A 8 2.45 5.88 -7.04
C ILE A 8 3.55 6.59 -7.84
N GLU A 9 4.70 6.80 -7.23
CA GLU A 9 5.86 7.48 -7.85
C GLU A 9 7.11 6.58 -7.92
N LEU A 10 6.96 5.29 -7.58
CA LEU A 10 8.01 4.30 -7.79
C LEU A 10 8.34 4.21 -9.28
N ALA A 11 9.59 4.47 -9.67
CA ALA A 11 9.99 4.55 -11.09
C ALA A 11 9.69 3.29 -11.92
N SER A 12 9.63 2.11 -11.28
CA SER A 12 9.25 0.84 -11.91
C SER A 12 7.76 0.51 -11.80
N GLY A 13 6.95 1.34 -11.15
CA GLY A 13 5.65 0.95 -10.63
C GLY A 13 5.77 -0.13 -9.55
N LEU A 14 4.63 -0.70 -9.14
CA LEU A 14 4.59 -1.85 -8.23
C LEU A 14 4.70 -3.18 -8.99
N GLU A 15 5.93 -3.58 -9.29
CA GLU A 15 6.24 -4.93 -9.77
C GLU A 15 6.50 -5.92 -8.62
N ALA A 16 6.87 -7.17 -8.93
CA ALA A 16 7.04 -8.24 -7.94
C ALA A 16 7.94 -7.87 -6.74
N ARG A 17 9.08 -7.20 -6.96
CA ARG A 17 10.00 -6.80 -5.88
C ARG A 17 9.42 -5.65 -5.03
N PRO A 18 8.97 -4.52 -5.59
CA PRO A 18 8.30 -3.49 -4.82
C PRO A 18 7.07 -4.00 -4.05
N ILE A 19 6.26 -4.87 -4.66
CA ILE A 19 5.12 -5.50 -3.99
C ILE A 19 5.59 -6.31 -2.76
N ALA A 20 6.61 -7.15 -2.91
CA ALA A 20 7.13 -7.95 -1.79
C ALA A 20 7.63 -7.05 -0.63
N MET A 21 8.30 -5.94 -0.96
CA MET A 21 8.77 -4.96 0.04
C MET A 21 7.60 -4.23 0.71
N LEU A 22 6.59 -3.81 -0.04
CA LEU A 22 5.37 -3.19 0.51
C LEU A 22 4.65 -4.17 1.45
N VAL A 23 4.52 -5.43 1.05
CA VAL A 23 3.88 -6.47 1.87
C VAL A 23 4.66 -6.69 3.17
N GLN A 24 6.00 -6.73 3.08
CA GLN A 24 6.86 -6.84 4.25
C GLN A 24 6.72 -5.64 5.20
N LEU A 25 6.66 -4.42 4.64
CA LEU A 25 6.43 -3.19 5.39
C LEU A 25 5.06 -3.21 6.07
N ALA A 26 3.99 -3.46 5.32
CA ALA A 26 2.63 -3.54 5.84
C ALA A 26 2.50 -4.61 6.94
N SER A 27 3.19 -5.75 6.79
CA SER A 27 3.16 -6.84 7.76
C SER A 27 3.91 -6.53 9.07
N SER A 28 4.70 -5.45 9.12
CA SER A 28 5.38 -5.02 10.35
C SER A 28 4.48 -4.26 11.34
N TYR A 29 3.29 -3.85 10.90
CA TYR A 29 2.30 -3.14 11.73
C TYR A 29 1.25 -4.10 12.29
N GLU A 30 0.66 -3.77 13.42
CA GLU A 30 -0.48 -4.51 13.99
C GLU A 30 -1.77 -4.20 13.25
N SER A 31 -1.94 -2.96 12.77
CA SER A 31 -3.12 -2.50 12.05
C SER A 31 -3.44 -3.35 10.84
N THR A 32 -4.73 -3.51 10.55
CA THR A 32 -5.17 -4.09 9.28
C THR A 32 -5.06 -3.02 8.19
N ILE A 33 -4.36 -3.34 7.10
CA ILE A 33 -4.04 -2.36 6.06
C ILE A 33 -4.61 -2.84 4.72
N TYR A 34 -5.27 -1.94 4.01
CA TYR A 34 -5.81 -2.16 2.69
C TYR A 34 -5.28 -1.13 1.70
N VAL A 35 -4.95 -1.61 0.49
CA VAL A 35 -4.74 -0.78 -0.70
C VAL A 35 -5.94 -0.96 -1.60
N GLN A 36 -6.53 0.15 -2.02
CA GLN A 36 -7.64 0.18 -2.96
C GLN A 36 -7.26 0.97 -4.21
N SER A 37 -7.41 0.34 -5.37
CA SER A 37 -7.33 0.96 -6.69
C SER A 37 -8.64 0.63 -7.42
N ASP A 38 -9.29 1.65 -7.96
CA ASP A 38 -10.65 1.55 -8.51
C ASP A 38 -11.62 0.82 -7.57
N ASN A 39 -12.17 -0.31 -8.04
CA ASN A 39 -13.11 -1.18 -7.33
C ASN A 39 -12.43 -2.36 -6.61
N LYS A 40 -11.10 -2.49 -6.70
CA LYS A 40 -10.35 -3.57 -6.05
C LYS A 40 -9.77 -3.07 -4.74
N LYS A 41 -10.19 -3.69 -3.63
CA LYS A 41 -9.64 -3.44 -2.30
C LYS A 41 -8.95 -4.70 -1.80
N ILE A 42 -7.65 -4.63 -1.59
CA ILE A 42 -6.79 -5.77 -1.25
C ILE A 42 -6.08 -5.52 0.07
N ASN A 43 -5.92 -6.57 0.88
CA ASN A 43 -5.11 -6.50 2.10
C ASN A 43 -3.63 -6.36 1.74
N ALA A 44 -3.00 -5.27 2.20
CA ALA A 44 -1.60 -4.95 1.90
C ALA A 44 -0.61 -5.97 2.49
N LYS A 45 -1.03 -6.79 3.45
CA LYS A 45 -0.23 -7.89 4.04
C LYS A 45 -0.31 -9.19 3.24
N SER A 46 -1.16 -9.27 2.22
CA SER A 46 -1.31 -10.47 1.39
C SER A 46 -0.54 -10.34 0.08
N ILE A 47 0.59 -11.05 -0.02
CA ILE A 47 1.41 -11.08 -1.23
C ILE A 47 0.60 -11.53 -2.46
N MET A 48 -0.21 -12.58 -2.31
CA MET A 48 -1.04 -13.12 -3.39
C MET A 48 -2.07 -12.11 -3.87
N GLY A 49 -2.72 -11.39 -2.95
CA GLY A 49 -3.69 -10.36 -3.30
C GLY A 49 -3.03 -9.17 -4.00
N MET A 50 -1.92 -8.69 -3.47
CA MET A 50 -1.23 -7.52 -4.01
C MET A 50 -0.71 -7.75 -5.43
N MET A 51 -0.30 -8.97 -5.77
CA MET A 51 0.09 -9.33 -7.14
C MET A 51 -1.06 -9.26 -8.17
N THR A 52 -2.33 -9.15 -7.73
CA THR A 52 -3.50 -9.02 -8.61
C THR A 52 -3.89 -7.57 -8.91
N LEU A 53 -3.28 -6.62 -8.21
CA LEU A 53 -3.46 -5.20 -8.47
C LEU A 53 -2.47 -4.78 -9.57
N ASP A 54 -3.00 -4.07 -10.56
CA ASP A 54 -2.19 -3.37 -11.54
C ASP A 54 -2.04 -1.93 -11.05
N LEU A 55 -0.81 -1.54 -10.72
CA LEU A 55 -0.49 -0.32 -9.98
C LEU A 55 0.65 0.44 -10.67
N PRO A 56 0.38 1.02 -11.85
CA PRO A 56 1.39 1.73 -12.64
C PRO A 56 1.79 3.06 -11.99
N VAL A 57 2.91 3.62 -12.46
CA VAL A 57 3.37 4.94 -12.05
C VAL A 57 2.33 6.00 -12.41
N GLY A 58 2.05 6.92 -11.49
CA GLY A 58 1.05 7.97 -11.63
C GLY A 58 -0.37 7.56 -11.22
N GLU A 59 -0.61 6.27 -10.95
CA GLU A 59 -1.89 5.79 -10.45
C GLU A 59 -2.17 6.29 -9.03
N GLN A 60 -3.43 6.63 -8.75
CA GLN A 60 -3.87 7.01 -7.41
C GLN A 60 -4.52 5.84 -6.69
N VAL A 61 -4.00 5.50 -5.52
CA VAL A 61 -4.54 4.47 -4.65
C VAL A 61 -5.00 5.04 -3.33
N VAL A 62 -5.99 4.40 -2.73
CA VAL A 62 -6.43 4.68 -1.38
C VAL A 62 -5.81 3.66 -0.44
N VAL A 63 -4.96 4.13 0.47
CA VAL A 63 -4.42 3.35 1.57
C VAL A 63 -5.30 3.57 2.79
N THR A 64 -5.73 2.49 3.43
CA THR A 64 -6.53 2.54 4.66
C THR A 64 -5.89 1.62 5.70
N ALA A 65 -5.68 2.12 6.91
CA ALA A 65 -5.26 1.32 8.05
C ALA A 65 -6.27 1.44 9.20
N ASP A 66 -6.46 0.36 9.93
CA ASP A 66 -7.30 0.33 11.13
C ASP A 66 -6.63 -0.49 12.23
N GLY A 67 -6.30 0.18 13.33
CA GLY A 67 -5.59 -0.43 14.47
C GLY A 67 -4.76 0.57 15.28
N VAL A 68 -3.95 0.05 16.21
CA VAL A 68 -3.23 0.84 17.22
C VAL A 68 -2.10 1.70 16.65
N ASP A 69 -1.57 1.32 15.49
CA ASP A 69 -0.45 1.96 14.79
C ASP A 69 -0.84 2.47 13.40
N GLU A 70 -2.14 2.72 13.18
CA GLU A 70 -2.72 3.03 11.88
C GLU A 70 -2.17 4.29 11.22
N GLU A 71 -1.92 5.35 11.99
CA GLU A 71 -1.36 6.59 11.45
C GLU A 71 0.06 6.39 10.95
N LYS A 72 0.87 5.67 11.74
CA LYS A 72 2.25 5.34 11.37
C LYS A 72 2.28 4.43 10.14
N ALA A 73 1.42 3.41 10.11
CA ALA A 73 1.29 2.50 8.98
C ALA A 73 0.97 3.24 7.68
N VAL A 74 -0.01 4.15 7.68
CA VAL A 74 -0.38 4.92 6.49
C VAL A 74 0.74 5.87 6.08
N ASN A 75 1.39 6.56 7.03
CA ASN A 75 2.49 7.48 6.73
C ASN A 75 3.68 6.76 6.07
N ASP A 76 4.10 5.61 6.61
CA ASP A 76 5.26 4.89 6.10
C ASP A 76 4.96 4.20 4.75
N ILE A 77 3.72 3.73 4.55
CA ILE A 77 3.28 3.20 3.25
C ILE A 77 3.19 4.29 2.20
N GLU A 78 2.65 5.47 2.54
CA GLU A 78 2.63 6.60 1.61
C GLU A 78 4.04 6.94 1.14
N LYS A 79 4.98 7.13 2.08
CA LYS A 79 6.39 7.37 1.78
C LYS A 79 6.99 6.34 0.84
N TYR A 80 6.73 5.06 1.13
CA TYR A 80 7.18 3.96 0.29
C TYR A 80 6.65 4.05 -1.15
N LEU A 81 5.38 4.42 -1.32
CA LEU A 81 4.72 4.49 -2.62
C LEU A 81 5.05 5.77 -3.40
N SER A 82 5.22 6.90 -2.72
CA SER A 82 5.53 8.21 -3.32
C SER A 82 7.03 8.53 -3.37
N ASN A 83 7.90 7.58 -3.01
CA ASN A 83 9.36 7.77 -3.00
C ASN A 83 9.83 9.02 -2.19
N ASN A 84 9.12 9.37 -1.11
CA ASN A 84 9.38 10.52 -0.21
C ASN A 84 9.84 10.11 1.19
#